data_AF-A0A4U6N6A2-F1
#
_entry.id   AF-A0A4U6N6A2-F1
#
_cell.length_a   1.000
_cell.length_b   1.000
_cell.length_c   1.000
_cell.angle_alpha   90.00
_cell.angle_beta   90.00
_cell.angle_gamma   90.00
#
_symmetry.space_group_name_H-M   'P 1'
#
loop_
_entity.id
_entity.type
_entity.pdbx_description
1 polymer ?
#
loop_
_entity_poly.entity_id
_entity_poly.type
_entity_poly.pdbx_seq_one_letter_code
_entity_poly.pdbx_strand_id
1 'polypeptide(L)'
;MLHQREKEHFGGMKFGSAFFGWLTATGMFVLLSALVGALATAFGFGANLSRSDVTSGSGEAQATGITAAVVLGVILLVSYFAGGYVAGRMARFSGVKQGVAVWLWAIIVAVVLAIVGFILGNQANITERFQGLGVPSSQELTGPGLLGLLVVAAVALVGAILGGLVGMRYHRRIDRTDFDALEDAE
;
A
#
# COMPACT_ATOMS: atom_id res chain seq x y z
N MET A 1 -25.19 8.13 -24.41
CA MET A 1 -25.61 8.99 -23.27
C MET A 1 -25.86 8.22 -21.97
N LEU A 2 -26.44 7.02 -21.98
CA LEU A 2 -26.68 6.19 -20.77
C LEU A 2 -25.41 5.89 -19.96
N HIS A 3 -24.34 5.45 -20.63
CA HIS A 3 -23.05 5.10 -20.00
C HIS A 3 -22.36 6.27 -19.26
N GLN A 4 -22.63 7.52 -19.67
CA GLN A 4 -22.10 8.72 -19.03
C GLN A 4 -22.91 9.07 -17.78
N ARG A 5 -24.24 8.95 -17.83
CA ARG A 5 -25.12 9.09 -16.66
C ARG A 5 -24.87 8.02 -15.61
N GLU A 6 -24.60 6.77 -16.01
CA GLU A 6 -24.24 5.69 -15.09
C GLU A 6 -22.90 5.91 -14.40
N LYS A 7 -21.91 6.46 -15.11
CA LYS A 7 -20.63 6.87 -14.49
C LYS A 7 -20.79 8.04 -13.53
N GLU A 8 -21.71 8.96 -13.80
CA GLU A 8 -22.01 10.08 -12.89
C GLU A 8 -22.75 9.60 -11.64
N HIS A 9 -23.67 8.64 -11.76
CA HIS A 9 -24.46 8.12 -10.63
C HIS A 9 -23.75 7.02 -9.81
N PHE A 10 -23.03 6.11 -10.47
CA PHE A 10 -22.38 4.94 -9.84
C PHE A 10 -20.85 5.02 -9.81
N GLY A 11 -20.27 6.09 -10.37
CA GLY A 11 -18.86 6.43 -10.20
C GLY A 11 -18.58 7.02 -8.82
N GLY A 12 -17.30 7.08 -8.46
CA GLY A 12 -16.87 7.55 -7.14
C GLY A 12 -16.10 6.51 -6.34
N MET A 13 -15.65 6.91 -5.14
CA MET A 13 -14.96 6.04 -4.19
C MET A 13 -15.97 5.16 -3.46
N LYS A 14 -15.75 3.85 -3.45
CA LYS A 14 -16.63 2.89 -2.78
C LYS A 14 -15.94 2.43 -1.51
N PHE A 15 -16.39 2.95 -0.37
CA PHE A 15 -15.72 2.77 0.92
C PHE A 15 -15.45 1.29 1.27
N GLY A 16 -16.46 0.41 1.11
CA GLY A 16 -16.32 -1.02 1.40
C GLY A 16 -15.37 -1.76 0.45
N SER A 17 -15.39 -1.42 -0.84
CA SER A 17 -14.45 -2.00 -1.82
C SER A 17 -13.00 -1.61 -1.50
N ALA A 18 -12.79 -0.36 -1.11
CA ALA A 18 -11.49 0.14 -0.71
C ALA A 18 -10.99 -0.51 0.60
N PHE A 19 -11.89 -0.81 1.53
CA PHE A 19 -11.56 -1.54 2.77
C PHE A 19 -11.02 -2.95 2.48
N PHE A 20 -11.71 -3.73 1.64
CA PHE A 20 -11.24 -5.06 1.25
C PHE A 20 -9.96 -5.02 0.42
N GLY A 21 -9.79 -3.99 -0.41
CA GLY A 21 -8.52 -3.74 -1.09
C GLY A 21 -7.39 -3.47 -0.10
N TRP A 22 -7.63 -2.64 0.92
CA TRP A 22 -6.65 -2.38 1.97
C TRP A 22 -6.31 -3.63 2.80
N LEU A 23 -7.31 -4.42 3.20
CA LEU A 23 -7.08 -5.71 3.86
C LEU A 23 -6.21 -6.65 3.01
N THR A 24 -6.47 -6.70 1.71
CA THR A 24 -5.66 -7.48 0.77
C THR A 24 -4.21 -6.99 0.71
N ALA A 25 -4.01 -5.67 0.64
CA ALA A 25 -2.67 -5.07 0.63
C ALA A 25 -1.91 -5.40 1.92
N THR A 26 -2.54 -5.23 3.08
CA THR A 26 -1.95 -5.54 4.38
C THR A 26 -1.60 -7.03 4.49
N GLY A 27 -2.51 -7.93 4.11
CA GLY A 27 -2.26 -9.37 4.11
C GLY A 27 -1.10 -9.77 3.18
N MET A 28 -1.07 -9.24 1.96
CA MET A 28 0.02 -9.48 1.01
C MET A 28 1.35 -8.96 1.56
N PHE A 29 1.37 -7.78 2.18
CA PHE A 29 2.57 -7.20 2.76
C PHE A 29 3.14 -8.09 3.87
N VAL A 30 2.29 -8.60 4.76
CA VAL A 30 2.72 -9.51 5.83
C VAL A 30 3.28 -10.82 5.25
N LEU A 31 2.58 -11.43 4.29
CA LEU A 31 3.02 -12.69 3.68
C LEU A 31 4.36 -12.56 2.95
N LEU A 32 4.52 -11.51 2.13
CA LEU A 32 5.76 -11.26 1.40
C LEU A 32 6.91 -10.90 2.34
N SER A 33 6.65 -10.11 3.38
CA SER A 33 7.66 -9.78 4.40
C SER A 33 8.12 -11.02 5.16
N ALA A 34 7.18 -11.88 5.55
CA ALA A 34 7.50 -13.15 6.22
C ALA A 34 8.31 -14.09 5.30
N LEU A 35 7.95 -14.19 4.03
CA LEU A 35 8.67 -14.98 3.04
C LEU A 35 10.11 -14.48 2.85
N VAL A 36 10.28 -13.17 2.62
CA VAL A 36 11.60 -12.56 2.44
C VAL A 36 12.43 -12.68 3.72
N GLY A 37 11.84 -12.50 4.89
CA GLY A 37 12.49 -12.73 6.17
C GLY A 37 12.98 -14.17 6.33
N ALA A 38 12.15 -15.15 6.00
CA ALA A 38 12.52 -16.57 6.03
C ALA A 38 13.68 -16.88 5.06
N LEU A 39 13.64 -16.37 3.83
CA LEU A 39 14.72 -16.53 2.86
C LEU A 39 16.02 -15.86 3.35
N ALA A 40 15.95 -14.64 3.88
CA ALA A 40 17.11 -13.97 4.44
C ALA A 40 17.79 -14.81 5.53
N THR A 41 17.01 -15.38 6.45
CA THR A 41 17.53 -16.27 7.49
C THR A 41 18.12 -17.57 6.92
N ALA A 42 17.49 -18.19 5.93
CA ALA A 42 17.95 -19.44 5.33
C ALA A 42 19.28 -19.29 4.57
N PHE A 43 19.51 -18.15 3.93
CA PHE A 43 20.74 -17.87 3.18
C PHE A 43 21.82 -17.15 3.99
N GLY A 44 21.62 -16.96 5.30
CA GLY A 44 22.60 -16.31 6.16
C GLY A 44 22.74 -14.80 5.94
N PHE A 45 21.79 -14.16 5.27
CA PHE A 45 21.67 -12.70 5.27
C PHE A 45 21.19 -12.30 6.66
N GLY A 46 22.11 -11.83 7.51
CA GLY A 46 21.77 -11.36 8.85
C GLY A 46 20.70 -10.27 8.76
N ALA A 47 19.49 -10.57 9.23
CA ALA A 47 18.38 -9.62 9.35
C ALA A 47 18.59 -8.57 10.47
N ASN A 48 19.84 -8.32 10.87
CA ASN A 48 20.20 -7.23 11.77
C ASN A 48 20.47 -5.97 10.96
N LEU A 49 19.42 -5.48 10.31
CA LEU A 49 19.38 -4.09 9.86
C LEU A 49 18.92 -3.27 11.05
N SER A 50 19.84 -2.95 11.96
CA SER A 50 19.54 -1.91 12.93
C SER A 50 19.47 -0.59 12.17
N ARG A 51 18.49 0.25 12.50
CA ARG A 51 18.32 1.61 11.94
C ARG A 51 19.63 2.43 12.03
N SER A 52 20.50 2.07 12.97
CA SER A 52 21.84 2.65 13.19
C SER A 52 22.85 2.34 12.06
N ASP A 53 22.77 1.19 11.39
CA ASP A 53 23.75 0.81 10.36
C ASP A 53 23.59 1.63 9.07
N VAL A 54 22.39 2.14 8.80
CA VAL A 54 22.12 3.05 7.68
C VAL A 54 22.77 4.43 7.90
N THR A 55 23.10 4.79 9.14
CA THR A 55 23.67 6.09 9.51
C THR A 55 25.18 6.08 9.79
N SER A 56 25.79 4.91 9.99
CA SER A 56 27.22 4.76 10.28
C SER A 56 28.06 4.54 9.00
N GLY A 57 28.11 5.56 8.15
CA GLY A 57 29.31 6.02 7.42
C GLY A 57 30.25 5.07 6.64
N SER A 58 29.94 3.79 6.40
CA SER A 58 30.72 2.92 5.52
C SER A 58 29.97 2.62 4.21
N GLY A 59 30.68 2.50 3.09
CA GLY A 59 30.07 2.23 1.78
C GLY A 59 29.29 0.90 1.73
N GLU A 60 29.68 -0.08 2.53
CA GLU A 60 29.02 -1.38 2.66
C GLU A 60 27.70 -1.29 3.43
N ALA A 61 27.65 -0.46 4.48
CA ALA A 61 26.43 -0.23 5.24
C ALA A 61 25.39 0.56 4.42
N GLN A 62 25.87 1.49 3.58
CA GLN A 62 25.02 2.21 2.63
C GLN A 62 24.44 1.29 1.54
N ALA A 63 25.25 0.38 0.96
CA ALA A 63 24.77 -0.57 -0.04
C ALA A 63 23.72 -1.56 0.53
N THR A 64 23.93 -2.01 1.76
CA THR A 64 23.00 -2.91 2.46
C THR A 64 21.68 -2.20 2.77
N GLY A 65 21.74 -0.95 3.23
CA GLY A 65 20.56 -0.12 3.49
C GLY A 65 19.73 0.15 2.23
N ILE A 66 20.38 0.46 1.10
CA ILE A 66 19.70 0.65 -0.19
C ILE A 66 19.03 -0.66 -0.64
N THR A 67 19.73 -1.80 -0.53
CA THR A 67 19.17 -3.10 -0.90
C THR A 67 17.91 -3.42 -0.10
N ALA A 68 17.95 -3.22 1.21
CA ALA A 68 16.79 -3.42 2.07
C ALA A 68 15.62 -2.49 1.71
N ALA A 69 15.91 -1.21 1.44
CA ALA A 69 14.90 -0.24 1.04
C ALA A 69 14.24 -0.60 -0.30
N VAL A 70 15.03 -1.08 -1.27
CA VAL A 70 14.51 -1.55 -2.57
C VAL A 70 13.62 -2.77 -2.39
N VAL A 71 14.06 -3.77 -1.63
CA VAL A 71 13.27 -4.99 -1.36
C VAL A 71 11.95 -4.63 -0.68
N LEU A 72 11.99 -3.79 0.37
CA LEU A 72 10.79 -3.31 1.05
C LEU A 72 9.87 -2.52 0.10
N GLY A 73 10.46 -1.66 -0.75
CA GLY A 73 9.73 -0.91 -1.77
C GLY A 73 9.01 -1.81 -2.78
N VAL A 74 9.66 -2.88 -3.24
CA VAL A 74 9.04 -3.87 -4.13
C VAL A 74 7.90 -4.61 -3.44
N ILE A 75 8.11 -5.08 -2.20
CA ILE A 75 7.06 -5.72 -1.40
C ILE A 75 5.85 -4.79 -1.27
N LEU A 76 6.08 -3.54 -0.87
CA LEU A 76 5.04 -2.54 -0.70
C LEU A 76 4.28 -2.27 -2.01
N LEU A 77 5.01 -2.11 -3.11
CA LEU A 77 4.43 -1.88 -4.43
C LEU A 77 3.54 -3.04 -4.88
N VAL A 78 4.02 -4.28 -4.74
CA VAL A 78 3.25 -5.50 -5.09
C VAL A 78 2.01 -5.64 -4.19
N SER A 79 2.15 -5.38 -2.89
CA SER A 79 1.05 -5.44 -1.95
C SER A 79 -0.05 -4.44 -2.25
N TYR A 80 0.30 -3.17 -2.45
CA TYR A 80 -0.68 -2.15 -2.78
C TYR A 80 -1.24 -2.34 -4.19
N PHE A 81 -0.47 -2.89 -5.14
CA PHE A 81 -1.00 -3.33 -6.43
C PHE A 81 -2.09 -4.40 -6.28
N ALA A 82 -1.86 -5.43 -5.47
CA ALA A 82 -2.86 -6.46 -5.20
C ALA A 82 -4.13 -5.87 -4.55
N GLY A 83 -3.97 -4.99 -3.57
CA GLY A 83 -5.11 -4.32 -2.93
C GLY A 83 -5.91 -3.42 -3.87
N GLY A 84 -5.21 -2.61 -4.67
CA GLY A 84 -5.81 -1.81 -5.72
C GLY A 84 -6.58 -2.65 -6.73
N TYR A 85 -6.00 -3.79 -7.15
CA TYR A 85 -6.63 -4.72 -8.09
C TYR A 85 -7.95 -5.29 -7.56
N VAL A 86 -7.97 -5.75 -6.31
CA VAL A 86 -9.19 -6.25 -5.65
C VAL A 86 -10.25 -5.16 -5.57
N ALA A 87 -9.88 -3.95 -5.16
CA ALA A 87 -10.81 -2.83 -5.08
C ALA A 87 -11.35 -2.42 -6.48
N GLY A 88 -10.47 -2.38 -7.49
CA GLY A 88 -10.83 -2.10 -8.88
C GLY A 88 -11.80 -3.14 -9.46
N ARG A 89 -11.65 -4.42 -9.11
CA ARG A 89 -12.57 -5.50 -9.53
C ARG A 89 -13.95 -5.41 -8.87
N MET A 90 -14.08 -4.74 -7.73
CA MET A 90 -15.38 -4.51 -7.08
C MET A 90 -16.06 -3.20 -7.53
N ALA A 91 -15.34 -2.30 -8.20
CA ALA A 91 -15.85 -1.01 -8.60
C ALA A 91 -15.76 -0.77 -10.11
N ARG A 92 -16.78 -1.21 -10.86
CA ARG A 92 -16.89 -1.17 -12.33
C ARG A 92 -16.43 0.11 -13.05
N PHE A 93 -16.50 1.30 -12.43
CA PHE A 93 -16.32 2.58 -13.12
C PHE A 93 -15.14 3.44 -12.65
N SER A 94 -14.47 3.09 -11.53
CA SER A 94 -13.61 4.05 -10.80
C SER A 94 -12.26 3.49 -10.33
N GLY A 95 -11.56 2.66 -11.13
CA GLY A 95 -10.31 1.99 -10.69
C GLY A 95 -9.26 2.88 -10.03
N VAL A 96 -8.93 4.04 -10.63
CA VAL A 96 -7.98 5.00 -10.03
C VAL A 96 -8.49 5.51 -8.69
N LYS A 97 -9.76 5.91 -8.62
CA LYS A 97 -10.37 6.40 -7.37
C LYS A 97 -10.39 5.31 -6.29
N GLN A 98 -10.60 4.04 -6.65
CA GLN A 98 -10.51 2.95 -5.68
C GLN A 98 -9.07 2.70 -5.22
N GLY A 99 -8.08 2.77 -6.11
CA GLY A 99 -6.67 2.68 -5.72
C GLY A 99 -6.29 3.76 -4.71
N VAL A 100 -6.69 5.02 -4.96
CA VAL A 100 -6.52 6.11 -4.00
C VAL A 100 -7.28 5.84 -2.70
N ALA A 101 -8.51 5.32 -2.78
CA ALA A 101 -9.29 5.00 -1.58
C ALA A 101 -8.65 3.89 -0.72
N VAL A 102 -8.03 2.88 -1.34
CA VAL A 102 -7.25 1.83 -0.65
C VAL A 102 -6.08 2.45 0.10
N TRP A 103 -5.38 3.39 -0.53
CA TRP A 103 -4.29 4.14 0.10
C TRP A 103 -4.78 5.02 1.26
N LEU A 104 -5.91 5.72 1.10
CA LEU A 104 -6.52 6.51 2.17
C LEU A 104 -6.93 5.66 3.38
N TRP A 105 -7.38 4.42 3.16
CA TRP A 105 -7.67 3.49 4.25
C TRP A 105 -6.46 3.19 5.13
N ALA A 106 -5.26 3.10 4.55
CA ALA A 106 -4.03 2.94 5.33
C ALA A 106 -3.80 4.13 6.26
N ILE A 107 -4.08 5.34 5.79
CA ILE A 107 -3.99 6.57 6.61
C ILE A 107 -5.05 6.56 7.70
N ILE A 108 -6.31 6.24 7.36
CA ILE A 108 -7.40 6.17 8.33
C ILE A 108 -7.06 5.20 9.46
N VAL A 109 -6.61 3.99 9.11
CA VAL A 109 -6.24 2.97 10.11
C VAL A 109 -5.02 3.41 10.92
N ALA A 110 -4.00 4.02 10.29
CA ALA A 110 -2.86 4.56 11.01
C ALA A 110 -3.26 5.61 12.05
N VAL A 111 -4.18 6.52 11.71
CA VAL A 111 -4.73 7.52 12.64
C VAL A 111 -5.53 6.85 13.76
N VAL A 112 -6.38 5.87 13.44
CA VAL A 112 -7.14 5.13 14.45
C VAL A 112 -6.20 4.41 15.42
N LEU A 113 -5.17 3.71 14.93
CA LEU A 113 -4.19 3.03 15.77
C LEU A 113 -3.38 4.00 16.63
N ALA A 114 -3.04 5.19 16.10
CA ALA A 114 -2.36 6.22 16.88
C ALA A 114 -3.23 6.72 18.04
N ILE A 115 -4.53 6.98 17.80
CA ILE A 115 -5.48 7.39 18.84
C ILE A 115 -5.67 6.29 19.88
N VAL A 116 -5.86 5.04 19.43
CA VAL A 116 -6.00 3.87 20.30
C VAL A 116 -4.76 3.69 21.18
N GLY A 117 -3.56 3.81 20.60
CA GLY A 117 -2.30 3.76 21.32
C GLY A 117 -2.14 4.90 22.33
N PHE A 118 -2.63 6.10 22.01
CA PHE A 118 -2.66 7.24 22.93
C PHE A 118 -3.60 6.99 24.13
N ILE A 119 -4.79 6.44 23.90
CA ILE A 119 -5.79 6.18 24.97
C ILE A 119 -5.38 5.01 25.87
N LEU A 120 -4.86 3.91 25.31
CA LEU A 120 -4.45 2.71 26.06
C LEU A 120 -3.04 2.84 26.68
N GLY A 121 -2.32 3.93 26.41
CA GLY A 121 -0.94 4.15 26.80
C GLY A 121 -0.76 4.39 28.30
N ASN A 122 -0.49 3.33 29.07
CA ASN A 122 0.06 3.44 30.42
C ASN A 122 1.55 3.86 30.31
N GLN A 123 1.90 4.97 30.98
CA GLN A 123 3.01 5.90 30.67
C GLN A 123 4.47 5.36 30.68
N ALA A 124 4.73 4.09 31.00
CA ALA A 124 6.11 3.64 31.31
C ALA A 124 6.87 2.94 30.16
N ASN A 125 6.20 2.32 29.18
CA ASN A 125 6.85 1.43 28.19
C ASN A 125 6.58 1.83 26.71
N ILE A 126 6.17 3.07 26.46
CA ILE A 126 5.64 3.50 25.16
C ILE A 126 6.75 3.62 24.11
N THR A 127 7.89 4.22 24.45
CA THR A 127 8.99 4.45 23.50
C THR A 127 9.54 3.15 22.92
N GLU A 128 9.68 2.10 23.74
CA GLU A 128 10.20 0.80 23.31
C GLU A 128 9.20 0.01 22.47
N ARG A 129 7.90 0.11 22.76
CA ARG A 129 6.84 -0.62 22.02
C ARG A 129 6.47 0.05 20.69
N PHE A 130 6.53 1.38 20.61
CA PHE A 130 6.29 2.13 19.37
C PHE A 130 7.38 1.87 18.32
N GLN A 131 8.64 1.74 18.75
CA GLN A 131 9.74 1.34 17.86
C GLN A 131 9.54 -0.07 17.29
N GLY A 132 8.97 -1.00 18.07
CA GLY A 132 8.63 -2.35 17.63
C GLY A 132 7.45 -2.45 16.65
N LEU A 133 6.59 -1.44 16.59
CA LEU A 133 5.45 -1.36 15.67
C LEU A 133 5.77 -0.60 14.37
N GLY A 134 7.01 -0.16 14.18
CA GLY A 134 7.44 0.57 12.99
C GLY A 134 6.94 2.02 12.91
N VAL A 135 6.43 2.59 14.01
CA VAL A 135 6.00 3.99 14.06
C VAL A 135 7.24 4.89 14.27
N PRO A 136 7.48 5.90 13.41
CA PRO A 136 8.65 6.75 13.53
C PRO A 136 8.64 7.57 14.83
N SER A 137 9.80 7.71 15.48
CA SER A 137 9.94 8.57 16.65
C SER A 137 9.88 10.06 16.27
N SER A 138 9.63 10.95 17.22
CA SER A 138 9.60 12.41 16.96
C SER A 138 10.93 12.95 16.40
N GLN A 139 12.05 12.30 16.71
CA GLN A 139 13.37 12.60 16.16
C GLN A 139 13.53 12.14 14.70
N GLU A 140 12.81 11.10 14.29
CA GLU A 140 12.77 10.58 12.92
C GLU A 140 11.85 11.41 12.00
N LEU A 141 10.97 12.25 12.56
CA LEU A 141 10.17 13.22 11.81
C LEU A 141 10.96 14.49 11.42
N THR A 142 12.29 14.38 11.32
CA THR A 142 13.18 15.42 10.78
C THR A 142 13.51 15.12 9.31
N GLY A 143 14.08 16.11 8.58
CA GLY A 143 14.15 16.16 7.10
C GLY A 143 14.26 14.81 6.36
N PRO A 144 15.28 13.97 6.64
CA PRO A 144 15.46 12.69 5.95
C PRO A 144 14.36 11.65 6.21
N GLY A 145 13.85 11.56 7.43
CA GLY A 145 12.83 10.57 7.77
C GLY A 145 11.44 10.93 7.26
N LEU A 146 11.11 12.23 7.21
CA LEU A 146 9.91 12.71 6.54
C LEU A 146 9.96 12.40 5.03
N LEU A 147 11.12 12.57 4.39
CA LEU A 147 11.30 12.22 2.99
C LEU A 147 11.10 10.72 2.75
N GLY A 148 11.66 9.87 3.60
CA GLY A 148 11.47 8.42 3.52
C GLY A 148 10.00 8.01 3.65
N LEU A 149 9.27 8.61 4.59
CA LEU A 149 7.83 8.37 4.76
C LEU A 149 7.03 8.79 3.50
N LEU A 150 7.39 9.92 2.90
CA LEU A 150 6.76 10.41 1.68
C LEU A 150 7.02 9.45 0.50
N VAL A 151 8.24 8.94 0.36
CA VAL A 151 8.59 7.93 -0.65
C VAL A 151 7.79 6.66 -0.46
N VAL A 152 7.72 6.13 0.76
CA VAL A 152 6.91 4.94 1.11
C VAL A 152 5.44 5.17 0.76
N ALA A 153 4.88 6.30 1.17
CA ALA A 153 3.50 6.66 0.87
C ALA A 153 3.24 6.78 -0.65
N ALA A 154 4.21 7.34 -1.40
CA ALA A 154 4.12 7.47 -2.86
C ALA A 154 4.19 6.11 -3.56
N VAL A 155 5.10 5.22 -3.17
CA VAL A 155 5.22 3.86 -3.74
C VAL A 155 3.93 3.07 -3.52
N ALA A 156 3.38 3.12 -2.30
CA ALA A 156 2.09 2.50 -1.98
C ALA A 156 0.95 3.07 -2.84
N LEU A 157 0.89 4.40 -3.00
CA LEU A 157 -0.13 5.05 -3.81
C LEU A 157 -0.03 4.64 -5.29
N VAL A 158 1.18 4.63 -5.85
CA VAL A 158 1.44 4.21 -7.24
C VAL A 158 1.01 2.76 -7.43
N GLY A 159 1.42 1.86 -6.54
CA GLY A 159 0.99 0.45 -6.57
C GLY A 159 -0.53 0.33 -6.59
N ALA A 160 -1.22 1.00 -5.67
CA ALA A 160 -2.67 0.94 -5.55
C ALA A 160 -3.41 1.47 -6.78
N ILE A 161 -2.95 2.58 -7.36
CA ILE A 161 -3.54 3.16 -8.57
C ILE A 161 -3.37 2.20 -9.76
N LEU A 162 -2.16 1.66 -9.95
CA LEU A 162 -1.88 0.70 -11.02
C LEU A 162 -2.72 -0.57 -10.86
N GLY A 163 -2.83 -1.09 -9.64
CA GLY A 163 -3.70 -2.21 -9.31
C GLY A 163 -5.15 -1.93 -9.67
N GLY A 164 -5.68 -0.78 -9.22
CA GLY A 164 -7.05 -0.35 -9.49
C GLY A 164 -7.35 -0.21 -10.98
N LEU A 165 -6.40 0.31 -11.76
CA LEU A 165 -6.49 0.39 -13.22
C LEU A 165 -6.54 -1.00 -13.88
N VAL A 166 -5.70 -1.93 -13.43
CA VAL A 166 -5.69 -3.30 -13.96
C VAL A 166 -6.97 -4.06 -13.59
N GLY A 167 -7.46 -3.89 -12.36
CA GLY A 167 -8.70 -4.53 -11.89
C GLY A 167 -9.94 -4.14 -12.70
N MET A 168 -9.92 -2.94 -13.28
CA MET A 168 -10.98 -2.43 -14.16
C MET A 168 -10.95 -2.97 -15.59
N ARG A 169 -9.80 -3.48 -16.03
CA ARG A 169 -9.56 -3.80 -17.45
C ARG A 169 -10.55 -4.84 -17.97
N TYR A 170 -10.96 -5.79 -17.12
CA TYR A 170 -11.92 -6.82 -17.51
C TYR A 170 -13.32 -6.24 -17.77
N HIS A 171 -13.83 -5.35 -16.90
CA HIS A 171 -15.14 -4.71 -17.10
C HIS A 171 -15.17 -3.88 -18.38
N ARG A 172 -14.11 -3.12 -18.66
CA ARG A 172 -13.99 -2.36 -19.92
C ARG A 172 -13.95 -3.23 -21.17
N ARG A 173 -13.51 -4.50 -21.08
CA ARG A 173 -13.54 -5.41 -22.22
C ARG A 173 -14.96 -5.90 -22.49
N ILE A 174 -15.70 -6.27 -21.45
CA ILE A 174 -17.11 -6.67 -21.56
C ILE A 174 -17.95 -5.51 -22.09
N ASP A 175 -17.76 -4.31 -21.51
CA ASP A 175 -18.54 -3.14 -21.93
C ASP A 175 -18.36 -2.86 -23.43
N ARG A 176 -17.17 -3.11 -24.00
CA ARG A 176 -16.90 -2.93 -25.44
C ARG A 176 -17.60 -3.97 -26.31
N THR A 177 -17.54 -5.25 -25.92
CA THR A 177 -18.20 -6.32 -26.69
C THR A 177 -19.72 -6.15 -26.73
N ASP A 178 -20.31 -5.62 -25.66
CA ASP A 178 -21.75 -5.33 -25.63
C ASP A 178 -22.12 -4.17 -26.57
N PHE A 179 -21.24 -3.16 -26.73
CA PHE A 179 -21.47 -2.08 -27.70
C PHE A 179 -21.33 -2.57 -29.14
N ASP A 180 -20.27 -3.31 -29.45
CA ASP A 180 -20.02 -3.82 -30.82
C ASP A 180 -21.18 -4.74 -31.28
N ALA A 181 -21.70 -5.60 -30.38
CA ALA A 181 -22.82 -6.48 -30.69
C ALA A 181 -24.17 -5.75 -30.92
N LEU A 182 -24.36 -4.57 -30.32
CA LEU A 182 -25.53 -3.73 -30.58
C LEU A 182 -25.41 -3.01 -31.93
N GLU A 183 -24.21 -2.61 -32.32
CA GLU A 183 -23.94 -1.98 -33.61
C GLU A 183 -24.09 -2.97 -34.78
N ASP A 184 -23.68 -4.23 -34.59
CA ASP A 184 -23.83 -5.31 -35.59
C ASP A 184 -25.30 -5.78 -35.77
N ALA A 185 -26.21 -5.42 -34.85
CA ALA A 185 -27.61 -5.82 -34.86
C ALA A 185 -28.56 -4.80 -35.52
N GLU A 186 -28.09 -3.58 -35.81
CA GLU A 186 -28.81 -2.52 -36.54
C GLU A 186 -28.52 -2.55 -38.05
#